data_AF-A0AA88V3W9-F1
#
_entry.id   AF-A0AA88V3W9-F1
#
_cell.length_a   1.000
_cell.length_b   1.000
_cell.length_c   1.000
_cell.angle_alpha   90.00
_cell.angle_beta   90.00
_cell.angle_gamma   90.00
#
_symmetry.space_group_name_H-M   'P 1'
#
loop_
_entity.id
_entity.type
_entity.pdbx_description
1 polymer ?
#
loop_
_entity_poly.entity_id
_entity_poly.type
_entity_poly.pdbx_seq_one_letter_code
_entity_poly.pdbx_strand_id
1 'polypeptide(L)'
;MDELKGVLLLQNHFKPRPSDIFLATFPKCGTTWLKALVFATMNRFSYDFSNHPLLTTSPHGCIPFVEVHIYKDHPVTNFELLAPPRLFATHLAYHMFPEKVIRSGCKFVYLCREPKDALISMWYFMAKLRPKELPPLSLREAFELLCEGVSDYGPFWDQVLYEALKGEPSMYLKRLAEFMGQPFSLEEEDKGVVQEILKLCSFENLTSLEVNKTGVHRFSPEIVVNNRDFFRKAT
;
A
#
# COMPACT_ATOMS: atom_id res chain seq x y z
N MET A 1 7.77 17.99 -0.27
CA MET A 1 6.93 19.21 -0.08
C MET A 1 5.50 19.03 -0.58
N ASP A 2 5.21 18.04 -1.43
CA ASP A 2 3.85 17.85 -1.99
C ASP A 2 2.92 16.97 -1.14
N GLU A 3 3.45 16.06 -0.32
CA GLU A 3 2.61 15.19 0.53
C GLU A 3 1.86 15.98 1.61
N LEU A 4 2.50 16.97 2.25
CA LEU A 4 1.84 17.87 3.20
C LEU A 4 0.68 18.64 2.56
N LYS A 5 0.84 19.09 1.31
CA LYS A 5 -0.26 19.72 0.55
C LYS A 5 -1.38 18.70 0.32
N GLY A 6 -1.03 17.48 -0.02
CA GLY A 6 -1.97 16.36 -0.14
C GLY A 6 -2.78 16.10 1.12
N VAL A 7 -2.15 16.14 2.29
CA VAL A 7 -2.83 16.03 3.60
C VAL A 7 -3.81 17.19 3.82
N LEU A 8 -3.40 18.43 3.53
CA LEU A 8 -4.30 19.59 3.63
C LEU A 8 -5.50 19.46 2.68
N LEU A 9 -5.29 18.93 1.48
CA LEU A 9 -6.38 18.69 0.52
C LEU A 9 -7.30 17.56 0.97
N LEU A 10 -6.76 16.49 1.55
CA LEU A 10 -7.55 15.41 2.16
C LEU A 10 -8.46 16.00 3.25
N GLN A 11 -7.90 16.83 4.13
CA GLN A 11 -8.64 17.49 5.20
C GLN A 11 -9.79 18.34 4.65
N ASN A 12 -9.54 19.17 3.64
CA ASN A 12 -10.50 20.16 3.17
C ASN A 12 -11.49 19.64 2.10
N HIS A 13 -11.05 18.76 1.19
CA HIS A 13 -11.81 18.45 -0.03
C HIS A 13 -12.25 17.00 -0.18
N PHE A 14 -11.60 16.05 0.49
CA PHE A 14 -11.99 14.65 0.37
C PHE A 14 -13.41 14.42 0.89
N LYS A 15 -14.22 13.70 0.10
CA LYS A 15 -15.59 13.34 0.43
C LYS A 15 -15.64 11.84 0.71
N PRO A 16 -15.59 11.41 1.98
CA PRO A 16 -15.62 9.98 2.29
C PRO A 16 -16.97 9.37 1.92
N ARG A 17 -16.93 8.12 1.46
CA ARG A 17 -18.10 7.25 1.31
C ARG A 17 -17.99 6.14 2.36
N PRO A 18 -19.10 5.71 3.01
CA PRO A 18 -19.05 4.64 4.01
C PRO A 18 -18.45 3.32 3.49
N SER A 19 -18.50 3.08 2.18
CA SER A 19 -17.89 1.92 1.53
C SER A 19 -16.40 2.07 1.20
N ASP A 20 -15.78 3.23 1.42
CA ASP A 20 -14.35 3.41 1.15
C ASP A 20 -13.51 2.55 2.10
N ILE A 21 -12.41 2.02 1.55
CA ILE A 21 -11.46 1.17 2.27
C ILE A 21 -10.06 1.76 2.12
N PHE A 22 -9.44 2.07 3.25
CA PHE A 22 -8.08 2.60 3.35
C PHE A 22 -7.09 1.49 3.73
N LEU A 23 -6.09 1.29 2.90
CA LEU A 23 -4.95 0.39 3.11
C LEU A 23 -3.82 1.20 3.73
N ALA A 24 -3.75 1.17 5.05
CA ALA A 24 -2.81 1.95 5.83
C ALA A 24 -1.58 1.11 6.19
N THR A 25 -0.40 1.66 5.97
CA THR A 25 0.86 1.05 6.44
C THR A 25 1.84 2.16 6.76
N PHE A 26 2.70 2.00 7.76
CA PHE A 26 3.95 2.76 7.74
C PHE A 26 4.76 2.42 6.47
N PRO A 27 5.53 3.36 5.87
CA PRO A 27 6.36 3.04 4.71
C PRO A 27 7.18 1.77 4.91
N LYS A 28 7.22 0.92 3.88
CA LYS A 28 7.99 -0.34 3.83
C LYS A 28 7.49 -1.47 4.73
N CYS A 29 6.30 -1.34 5.31
CA CYS A 29 5.62 -2.41 6.04
C CYS A 29 4.74 -3.33 5.16
N GLY A 30 5.00 -3.40 3.85
CA GLY A 30 4.32 -4.36 2.95
C GLY A 30 3.18 -3.80 2.10
N THR A 31 3.11 -2.48 1.93
CA THR A 31 2.07 -1.79 1.14
C THR A 31 1.89 -2.37 -0.27
N THR A 32 2.97 -2.67 -0.98
CA THR A 32 2.91 -3.23 -2.35
C THR A 32 2.17 -4.56 -2.37
N TRP A 33 2.45 -5.42 -1.39
CA TRP A 33 1.81 -6.74 -1.28
C TRP A 33 0.37 -6.63 -0.83
N LEU A 34 0.08 -5.78 0.16
CA LEU A 34 -1.29 -5.50 0.60
C LEU A 34 -2.16 -4.97 -0.54
N LYS A 35 -1.64 -4.03 -1.35
CA LYS A 35 -2.33 -3.52 -2.54
C LYS A 35 -2.65 -4.63 -3.53
N ALA A 36 -1.68 -5.51 -3.82
CA ALA A 36 -1.89 -6.62 -4.74
C ALA A 36 -2.99 -7.56 -4.25
N LEU A 37 -2.90 -8.01 -2.98
CA LEU A 37 -3.88 -8.92 -2.37
C LEU A 37 -5.29 -8.33 -2.36
N VAL A 38 -5.43 -7.08 -1.92
CA VAL A 38 -6.72 -6.41 -1.85
C VAL A 38 -7.29 -6.18 -3.24
N PHE A 39 -6.48 -5.69 -4.19
CA PHE A 39 -6.94 -5.44 -5.54
C PHE A 39 -7.42 -6.74 -6.23
N ALA A 40 -6.63 -7.81 -6.15
CA ALA A 40 -7.01 -9.11 -6.69
C ALA A 40 -8.28 -9.66 -6.03
N THR A 41 -8.38 -9.57 -4.70
CA THR A 41 -9.56 -10.03 -3.96
C THR A 41 -10.81 -9.27 -4.36
N MET A 42 -10.74 -7.93 -4.41
CA MET A 42 -11.91 -7.09 -4.68
C MET A 42 -12.36 -7.12 -6.16
N ASN A 43 -11.49 -7.57 -7.07
CA ASN A 43 -11.78 -7.63 -8.51
C ASN A 43 -11.78 -9.05 -9.08
N ARG A 44 -11.81 -10.09 -8.24
CA ARG A 44 -11.75 -11.50 -8.66
C ARG A 44 -12.92 -11.97 -9.54
N PHE A 45 -14.04 -11.23 -9.54
CA PHE A 45 -15.17 -11.46 -10.44
C PHE A 45 -15.12 -10.60 -11.71
N SER A 46 -14.27 -9.57 -11.72
CA SER A 46 -14.12 -8.62 -12.83
C SER A 46 -13.04 -9.06 -13.81
N TYR A 47 -12.05 -9.83 -13.34
CA TYR A 47 -10.90 -10.25 -14.14
C TYR A 47 -10.54 -11.71 -13.90
N ASP A 48 -10.25 -12.42 -14.99
CA ASP A 48 -9.61 -13.73 -14.94
C ASP A 48 -8.14 -13.58 -14.49
N PHE A 49 -7.63 -14.56 -13.75
CA PHE A 49 -6.23 -14.63 -13.32
C PHE A 49 -5.22 -14.57 -14.47
N SER A 50 -5.57 -15.12 -15.64
CA SER A 50 -4.71 -15.15 -16.83
C SER A 50 -4.55 -13.80 -17.53
N ASN A 51 -5.49 -12.87 -17.32
CA ASN A 51 -5.46 -11.52 -17.88
C ASN A 51 -5.68 -10.45 -16.79
N HIS A 52 -5.20 -10.75 -15.59
CA HIS A 52 -5.42 -9.89 -14.44
C HIS A 52 -4.58 -8.59 -14.56
N PRO A 53 -5.11 -7.40 -14.20
CA PRO A 53 -4.36 -6.14 -14.33
C PRO A 53 -3.01 -6.12 -13.61
N LEU A 54 -2.85 -6.90 -12.53
CA LEU A 54 -1.57 -7.04 -11.82
C LEU A 54 -0.44 -7.64 -12.67
N LEU A 55 -0.75 -8.31 -13.79
CA LEU A 55 0.25 -8.85 -14.72
C LEU A 55 0.92 -7.75 -15.55
N THR A 56 0.22 -6.64 -15.79
CA THR A 56 0.65 -5.55 -16.68
C THR A 56 0.75 -4.19 -15.99
N THR A 57 0.23 -4.08 -14.75
CA THR A 57 0.24 -2.86 -13.94
C THR A 57 0.79 -3.18 -12.56
N SER A 58 1.75 -2.36 -12.09
CA SER A 58 2.27 -2.48 -10.72
C SER A 58 1.14 -2.30 -9.69
N PRO A 59 1.16 -2.99 -8.53
CA PRO A 59 0.16 -2.80 -7.48
C PRO A 59 -0.04 -1.34 -7.07
N HIS A 60 1.00 -0.51 -7.17
CA HIS A 60 0.92 0.92 -6.89
C HIS A 60 0.10 1.71 -7.93
N GLY A 61 -0.01 1.23 -9.16
CA GLY A 61 -0.88 1.79 -10.20
C GLY A 61 -2.33 1.34 -10.09
N CYS A 62 -2.60 0.20 -9.43
CA CYS A 62 -3.96 -0.31 -9.25
C CYS A 62 -4.74 0.38 -8.12
N ILE A 63 -4.05 0.78 -7.04
CA ILE A 63 -4.65 1.45 -5.88
C ILE A 63 -3.90 2.77 -5.61
N PRO A 64 -4.55 3.94 -5.77
CA PRO A 64 -3.90 5.22 -5.56
C PRO A 64 -3.61 5.48 -4.08
N PHE A 65 -2.52 6.21 -3.80
CA PHE A 65 -2.31 6.83 -2.48
C PHE A 65 -3.18 8.06 -2.34
N VAL A 66 -3.98 8.16 -1.28
CA VAL A 66 -4.93 9.26 -1.11
C VAL A 66 -4.21 10.60 -0.95
N GLU A 67 -3.17 10.67 -0.12
CA GLU A 67 -2.39 11.89 0.12
C GLU A 67 -1.48 12.29 -1.05
N VAL A 68 -1.14 11.36 -1.95
CA VAL A 68 -0.25 11.66 -3.09
C VAL A 68 -1.02 11.97 -4.37
N HIS A 69 -2.18 11.34 -4.57
CA HIS A 69 -2.90 11.37 -5.85
C HIS A 69 -4.15 12.24 -5.86
N ILE A 70 -4.54 12.85 -4.72
CA ILE A 70 -5.73 13.71 -4.63
C ILE A 70 -5.69 14.94 -5.55
N TYR A 71 -4.52 15.31 -6.08
CA TYR A 71 -4.33 16.53 -6.89
C TYR A 71 -3.51 16.33 -8.18
N LYS A 72 -3.26 15.10 -8.65
CA LYS A 72 -2.55 14.98 -9.92
C LYS A 72 -3.50 15.25 -11.08
N ASP A 73 -3.25 16.30 -11.83
CA ASP A 73 -3.80 16.52 -13.18
C ASP A 73 -3.40 15.34 -14.11
N HIS A 74 -4.14 14.25 -14.01
CA HIS A 74 -4.08 13.08 -14.88
C HIS A 74 -5.53 12.58 -15.11
N PRO A 75 -5.86 12.02 -16.29
CA PRO A 75 -7.23 11.67 -16.70
C PRO A 75 -7.94 10.59 -15.85
N VAL A 76 -7.37 10.15 -14.72
CA VAL A 76 -7.90 9.06 -13.87
C VAL A 76 -8.30 9.54 -12.46
N THR A 77 -7.99 10.77 -12.04
CA THR A 77 -7.98 11.12 -10.60
C THR A 77 -9.05 12.10 -10.15
N ASN A 78 -10.27 12.00 -10.70
CA ASN A 78 -11.43 12.37 -9.90
C ASN A 78 -11.81 11.14 -9.07
N PHE A 79 -11.42 11.09 -7.79
CA PHE A 79 -11.79 10.01 -6.88
C PHE A 79 -13.31 9.79 -6.81
N GLU A 80 -14.12 10.77 -7.21
CA GLU A 80 -15.57 10.62 -7.30
C GLU A 80 -16.02 9.72 -8.46
N LEU A 81 -15.19 9.53 -9.50
CA LEU A 81 -15.46 8.63 -10.63
C LEU A 81 -15.12 7.17 -10.32
N LEU A 82 -14.39 6.90 -9.24
CA LEU A 82 -14.09 5.53 -8.83
C LEU A 82 -15.37 4.83 -8.37
N ALA A 83 -15.57 3.60 -8.86
CA ALA A 83 -16.68 2.75 -8.46
C ALA A 83 -16.56 2.37 -6.97
N PRO A 84 -17.68 2.27 -6.23
CA PRO A 84 -17.67 1.77 -4.86
C PRO A 84 -17.50 0.24 -4.82
N PRO A 85 -16.85 -0.32 -3.77
CA PRO A 85 -16.07 0.39 -2.75
C PRO A 85 -14.78 0.97 -3.34
N ARG A 86 -14.45 2.23 -3.00
CA ARG A 86 -13.20 2.83 -3.46
C ARG A 86 -12.06 2.35 -2.58
N LEU A 87 -10.95 1.97 -3.21
CA LEU A 87 -9.75 1.52 -2.55
C LEU A 87 -8.71 2.63 -2.57
N PHE A 88 -8.19 2.98 -1.41
CA PHE A 88 -7.10 3.95 -1.26
C PHE A 88 -5.99 3.33 -0.43
N ALA A 89 -4.75 3.72 -0.70
CA ALA A 89 -3.64 3.46 0.21
C ALA A 89 -3.17 4.74 0.89
N THR A 90 -2.50 4.58 2.01
CA THR A 90 -2.00 5.72 2.78
C THR A 90 -0.84 5.32 3.68
N HIS A 91 0.06 6.28 3.90
CA HIS A 91 1.07 6.24 4.96
C HIS A 91 0.73 7.14 6.15
N LEU A 92 -0.42 7.82 6.10
CA LEU A 92 -0.87 8.69 7.17
C LEU A 92 -1.27 7.87 8.40
N ALA A 93 -0.84 8.35 9.58
CA ALA A 93 -1.36 7.87 10.86
C ALA A 93 -2.87 8.11 10.96
N TYR A 94 -3.58 7.22 11.66
CA TYR A 94 -5.04 7.28 11.78
C TYR A 94 -5.55 8.63 12.29
N HIS A 95 -4.86 9.23 13.27
CA HIS A 95 -5.23 10.53 13.86
C HIS A 95 -5.04 11.74 12.92
N MET A 96 -4.36 11.58 11.78
CA MET A 96 -4.19 12.66 10.79
C MET A 96 -5.36 12.74 9.80
N PHE A 97 -6.24 11.74 9.78
CA PHE A 97 -7.45 11.79 8.97
C PHE A 97 -8.45 12.80 9.56
N PRO A 98 -9.15 13.57 8.70
CA PRO A 98 -10.14 14.51 9.19
C PRO A 98 -11.32 13.76 9.82
N GLU A 99 -11.95 14.38 10.83
CA GLU A 99 -13.04 13.78 11.61
C GLU A 99 -14.19 13.24 10.73
N LYS A 100 -14.46 13.90 9.59
CA LYS A 100 -15.45 13.44 8.60
C LYS A 100 -15.15 12.04 8.04
N VAL A 101 -13.87 11.67 7.88
CA VAL A 101 -13.46 10.33 7.40
C VAL A 101 -13.49 9.31 8.54
N ILE A 102 -13.10 9.72 9.75
CA ILE A 102 -13.16 8.86 10.94
C ILE A 102 -14.62 8.47 11.25
N ARG A 103 -15.56 9.42 11.10
CA ARG A 103 -16.99 9.22 11.40
C ARG A 103 -17.82 8.66 10.26
N SER A 104 -17.29 8.55 9.04
CA SER A 104 -18.08 8.12 7.86
C SER A 104 -18.32 6.62 7.78
N GLY A 105 -17.74 5.83 8.68
CA GLY A 105 -17.84 4.36 8.64
C GLY A 105 -16.90 3.71 7.61
N CYS A 106 -15.95 4.46 7.06
CA CYS A 106 -14.91 3.90 6.19
C CYS A 106 -14.10 2.83 6.93
N LYS A 107 -13.65 1.82 6.20
CA LYS A 107 -12.85 0.73 6.76
C LYS A 107 -11.36 1.04 6.63
N PHE A 108 -10.58 0.64 7.62
CA PHE A 108 -9.13 0.74 7.62
C PHE A 108 -8.52 -0.64 7.78
N VAL A 109 -7.69 -1.03 6.82
CA VAL A 109 -6.86 -2.24 6.90
C VAL A 109 -5.45 -1.76 7.18
N TYR A 110 -4.94 -2.04 8.37
CA TYR A 110 -3.57 -1.72 8.74
C TYR A 110 -2.67 -2.94 8.61
N LEU A 111 -1.56 -2.82 7.87
CA LEU A 111 -0.51 -3.84 7.83
C LEU A 111 0.78 -3.27 8.44
N CYS A 112 1.27 -3.97 9.46
CA CYS A 112 2.53 -3.68 10.11
C CYS A 112 3.58 -4.75 9.80
N ARG A 113 4.84 -4.36 9.91
CA ARG A 113 6.00 -5.26 9.91
C ARG A 113 6.78 -5.08 11.21
N GLU A 114 7.58 -6.08 11.56
CA GLU A 114 8.55 -5.95 12.65
C GLU A 114 9.44 -4.70 12.43
N PRO A 115 9.65 -3.86 13.46
CA PRO A 115 10.31 -2.56 13.32
C PRO A 115 11.73 -2.60 12.72
N LYS A 116 12.59 -3.54 13.13
CA LYS A 116 13.97 -3.63 12.61
C LYS A 116 13.96 -3.97 11.12
N ASP A 117 13.09 -4.89 10.76
CA ASP A 117 12.84 -5.31 9.40
C ASP A 117 12.32 -4.16 8.50
N ALA A 118 11.41 -3.34 9.05
CA ALA A 118 10.90 -2.13 8.41
C ALA A 118 12.02 -1.09 8.20
N LEU A 119 12.84 -0.86 9.24
CA LEU A 119 14.01 0.04 9.18
C LEU A 119 14.98 -0.35 8.08
N ILE A 120 15.41 -1.62 8.02
CA ILE A 120 16.35 -2.09 7.00
C ILE A 120 15.75 -1.88 5.60
N SER A 121 14.47 -2.22 5.42
CA SER A 121 13.76 -2.00 4.16
C SER A 121 13.69 -0.51 3.76
N MET A 122 13.45 0.37 4.74
CA MET A 122 13.41 1.82 4.54
C MET A 122 14.78 2.38 4.21
N TRP A 123 15.81 2.01 4.95
CA TRP A 123 17.17 2.46 4.72
C TRP A 123 17.65 2.12 3.29
N TYR A 124 17.47 0.86 2.85
CA TYR A 124 17.82 0.46 1.48
C TYR A 124 17.01 1.20 0.41
N PHE A 125 15.72 1.46 0.67
CA PHE A 125 14.86 2.14 -0.29
C PHE A 125 15.22 3.62 -0.40
N MET A 126 15.41 4.30 0.73
CA MET A 126 15.79 5.70 0.77
C MET A 126 17.18 5.93 0.16
N ALA A 127 18.12 4.99 0.32
CA ALA A 127 19.41 5.06 -0.36
C ALA A 127 19.29 5.16 -1.90
N LYS A 128 18.24 4.58 -2.50
CA LYS A 128 17.99 4.65 -3.94
C LYS A 128 17.33 5.96 -4.39
N LEU A 129 16.56 6.59 -3.50
CA LEU A 129 15.86 7.85 -3.78
C LEU A 129 16.69 9.07 -3.42
N ARG A 130 17.74 8.88 -2.62
CA ARG A 130 18.59 9.96 -2.14
C ARG A 130 19.28 10.68 -3.32
N PRO A 131 19.21 12.03 -3.39
CA PRO A 131 19.97 12.80 -4.34
C PRO A 131 21.47 12.46 -4.28
N LYS A 132 22.11 12.35 -5.45
CA LYS A 132 23.52 11.91 -5.55
C LYS A 132 24.50 12.90 -4.94
N GLU A 133 24.07 14.15 -4.78
CA GLU A 133 24.81 15.26 -4.21
C GLU A 133 24.91 15.16 -2.68
N LEU A 134 24.01 14.40 -2.04
CA LEU A 134 24.00 14.22 -0.59
C LEU A 134 24.86 13.00 -0.19
N PRO A 135 25.62 13.09 0.92
CA PRO A 135 26.38 11.93 1.42
C PRO A 135 25.44 10.79 1.79
N PRO A 136 25.83 9.51 1.62
CA PRO A 136 24.98 8.38 1.97
C PRO A 136 24.60 8.43 3.46
N LEU A 137 23.35 8.10 3.78
CA LEU A 137 22.90 7.97 5.16
C LEU A 137 23.37 6.61 5.69
N SER A 138 24.13 6.59 6.78
CA SER A 138 24.54 5.33 7.39
C SER A 138 23.36 4.61 8.05
N LEU A 139 23.47 3.29 8.22
CA LEU A 139 22.42 2.52 8.91
C LEU A 139 22.24 2.98 10.37
N ARG A 140 23.34 3.36 11.04
CA ARG A 140 23.31 3.85 12.41
C ARG A 140 22.54 5.16 12.52
N GLU A 141 22.83 6.13 11.65
CA GLU A 141 22.09 7.40 11.62
C GLU A 141 20.62 7.16 11.29
N ALA A 142 20.31 6.27 10.35
CA ALA A 142 18.91 5.93 10.02
C ALA A 142 18.17 5.27 11.21
N PHE A 143 18.87 4.45 11.99
CA PHE A 143 18.33 3.86 13.22
C PHE A 143 18.05 4.94 14.28
N GLU A 144 19.02 5.83 14.52
CA GLU A 144 18.90 6.93 15.50
C GLU A 144 17.73 7.86 15.13
N LEU A 145 17.64 8.28 13.86
CA LEU A 145 16.53 9.08 13.34
C LEU A 145 15.16 8.39 13.52
N LEU A 146 15.06 7.09 13.22
CA LEU A 146 13.81 6.34 13.43
C LEU A 146 13.42 6.27 14.91
N CYS A 147 14.39 6.05 15.81
CA CYS A 147 14.18 6.01 17.24
C CYS A 147 13.71 7.37 17.80
N GLU A 148 14.24 8.47 17.27
CA GLU A 148 13.83 9.84 17.59
C GLU A 148 12.48 10.24 16.97
N GLY A 149 11.89 9.38 16.12
CA GLY A 149 10.65 9.64 15.41
C GLY A 149 10.80 10.55 14.19
N VAL A 150 12.04 10.86 13.79
CA VAL A 150 12.38 11.72 12.65
C VAL A 150 12.46 10.86 11.39
N SER A 151 11.30 10.60 10.79
CA SER A 151 11.18 9.87 9.52
C SER A 151 9.98 10.39 8.72
N ASP A 152 9.95 10.09 7.42
CA ASP A 152 8.74 10.30 6.63
C ASP A 152 7.59 9.54 7.30
N TYR A 153 6.48 10.25 7.55
CA TYR A 153 5.31 9.75 8.28
C TYR A 153 5.58 9.30 9.73
N GLY A 154 6.72 9.66 10.31
CA GLY A 154 7.05 9.36 11.71
C GLY A 154 6.24 10.17 12.73
N PRO A 155 6.27 9.78 14.02
CA PRO A 155 7.01 8.65 14.58
C PRO A 155 6.42 7.28 14.22
N PHE A 156 7.28 6.28 13.97
CA PHE A 156 6.85 4.91 13.66
C PHE A 156 5.95 4.32 14.77
N TRP A 157 6.32 4.57 16.03
CA TRP A 157 5.65 4.03 17.22
C TRP A 157 4.21 4.57 17.40
N ASP A 158 3.90 5.74 16.84
CA ASP A 158 2.58 6.34 16.91
C ASP A 158 1.59 5.71 15.92
N GLN A 159 2.10 5.02 14.90
CA GLN A 159 1.30 4.33 13.90
C GLN A 159 1.11 2.84 14.19
N VAL A 160 2.00 2.25 14.99
CA VAL A 160 2.19 0.81 15.03
C VAL A 160 1.75 0.23 16.37
N LEU A 161 0.69 -0.56 16.34
CA LEU A 161 0.46 -1.62 17.32
C LEU A 161 0.89 -2.95 16.70
N TYR A 162 2.07 -3.43 17.08
CA TYR A 162 2.60 -4.68 16.56
C TYR A 162 2.07 -5.88 17.35
N GLU A 163 1.31 -6.73 16.69
CA GLU A 163 1.03 -8.09 17.14
C GLU A 163 1.53 -9.08 16.09
N ALA A 164 2.36 -10.04 16.52
CA ALA A 164 2.86 -11.07 15.63
C ALA A 164 1.72 -12.00 15.21
N LEU A 165 1.26 -11.84 13.96
CA LEU A 165 0.29 -12.73 13.35
C LEU A 165 0.94 -14.10 13.10
N LYS A 166 0.39 -15.15 13.73
CA LYS A 166 0.77 -16.55 13.49
C LYS A 166 -0.37 -17.24 12.74
N GLY A 167 -0.11 -17.81 11.58
CA GLY A 167 -1.12 -18.54 10.81
C GLY A 167 -0.87 -18.54 9.32
N GLU A 168 -1.68 -19.31 8.61
CA GLU A 168 -1.54 -19.50 7.16
C GLU A 168 -2.01 -18.25 6.38
N PRO A 169 -1.32 -17.85 5.31
CA PRO A 169 -1.71 -16.70 4.48
C PRO A 169 -3.16 -16.78 3.97
N SER A 170 -3.67 -17.98 3.68
CA SER A 170 -5.04 -18.21 3.24
C SER A 170 -6.08 -17.79 4.28
N MET A 171 -5.81 -18.05 5.56
CA MET A 171 -6.69 -17.63 6.67
C MET A 171 -6.78 -16.10 6.75
N TYR A 172 -5.63 -15.42 6.64
CA TYR A 172 -5.60 -13.96 6.68
C TYR A 172 -6.27 -13.33 5.45
N LEU A 173 -6.08 -13.91 4.27
CA LEU A 173 -6.74 -13.45 3.06
C LEU A 173 -8.27 -13.58 3.16
N LYS A 174 -8.77 -14.69 3.71
CA LYS A 174 -10.22 -14.89 3.96
C LYS A 174 -10.77 -13.88 4.96
N ARG A 175 -10.09 -13.68 6.09
CA ARG A 175 -10.47 -12.67 7.10
C ARG A 175 -10.46 -11.25 6.52
N LEU A 176 -9.47 -10.94 5.69
CA LEU A 176 -9.37 -9.66 4.99
C LEU A 176 -10.57 -9.47 4.03
N ALA A 177 -10.88 -10.49 3.23
CA ALA A 177 -12.01 -10.46 2.31
C ALA A 177 -13.35 -10.28 3.04
N GLU A 178 -13.56 -11.01 4.14
CA GLU A 178 -14.73 -10.86 5.01
C GLU A 178 -14.82 -9.44 5.60
N PHE A 179 -13.72 -8.92 6.15
CA PHE A 179 -13.67 -7.56 6.69
C PHE A 179 -14.01 -6.51 5.63
N MET A 180 -13.53 -6.68 4.39
CA MET A 180 -13.86 -5.80 3.27
C MET A 180 -15.30 -5.97 2.74
N GLY A 181 -16.08 -6.92 3.27
CA GLY A 181 -17.46 -7.18 2.88
C GLY A 181 -17.59 -8.03 1.61
N GLN A 182 -16.56 -8.82 1.29
CA GLN A 182 -16.51 -9.71 0.14
C GLN A 182 -15.97 -11.09 0.54
N PRO A 183 -16.57 -11.78 1.54
CA PRO A 183 -16.10 -13.08 2.00
C PRO A 183 -16.05 -14.08 0.84
N PHE A 184 -15.12 -15.03 0.91
CA PHE A 184 -15.09 -16.15 -0.04
C PHE A 184 -16.22 -17.12 0.30
N SER A 185 -16.92 -17.59 -0.71
CA SER A 185 -17.88 -18.69 -0.62
C SER A 185 -17.15 -20.04 -0.54
N LEU A 186 -17.84 -21.07 -0.04
CA LEU A 186 -17.31 -22.44 -0.04
C LEU A 186 -16.95 -22.90 -1.47
N GLU A 187 -17.74 -22.53 -2.47
CA GLU A 187 -17.46 -22.87 -3.87
C GLU A 187 -16.15 -22.22 -4.38
N GLU A 188 -15.88 -20.96 -4.01
CA GLU A 188 -14.61 -20.31 -4.35
C GLU A 188 -13.42 -20.99 -3.67
N GLU A 189 -13.60 -21.44 -2.42
CA GLU A 189 -12.58 -22.16 -1.68
C GLU A 189 -12.29 -23.53 -2.30
N ASP A 190 -13.33 -24.29 -2.63
CA ASP A 190 -13.23 -25.61 -3.26
C ASP A 190 -12.58 -25.52 -4.65
N LYS A 191 -12.84 -24.43 -5.39
CA LYS A 191 -12.19 -24.12 -6.68
C LYS A 191 -10.76 -23.58 -6.54
N GLY A 192 -10.26 -23.38 -5.32
CA GLY A 192 -8.90 -22.90 -5.07
C GLY A 192 -8.67 -21.42 -5.39
N VAL A 193 -9.72 -20.59 -5.43
CA VAL A 193 -9.61 -19.16 -5.76
C VAL A 193 -8.68 -18.42 -4.81
N VAL A 194 -8.71 -18.78 -3.52
CA VAL A 194 -7.84 -18.19 -2.49
C VAL A 194 -6.37 -18.44 -2.81
N GLN A 195 -6.03 -19.66 -3.26
CA GLN A 195 -4.68 -20.09 -3.60
C GLN A 195 -4.20 -19.41 -4.89
N GLU A 196 -5.08 -19.25 -5.88
CA GLU A 196 -4.74 -18.52 -7.11
C GLU A 196 -4.46 -17.04 -6.83
N ILE A 197 -5.23 -16.38 -5.95
CA ILE A 197 -4.94 -15.00 -5.51
C ILE A 197 -3.58 -14.93 -4.81
N LEU A 198 -3.30 -15.85 -3.86
CA LEU A 198 -2.03 -15.89 -3.15
C LEU A 198 -0.85 -16.12 -4.10
N LYS A 199 -1.01 -17.00 -5.08
CA LYS A 199 0.00 -17.29 -6.10
C LYS A 199 0.25 -16.07 -7.01
N LEU A 200 -0.81 -15.44 -7.50
CA LEU A 200 -0.75 -14.22 -8.31
C LEU A 200 -0.03 -13.09 -7.55
N CYS A 201 -0.33 -12.94 -6.26
CA CYS A 201 0.22 -11.88 -5.43
C CYS A 201 1.53 -12.28 -4.73
N SER A 202 2.09 -13.46 -5.01
CA SER A 202 3.32 -13.93 -4.37
C SER A 202 4.51 -13.04 -4.74
N PHE A 203 5.51 -12.99 -3.86
CA PHE A 203 6.72 -12.21 -4.13
C PHE A 203 7.41 -12.70 -5.41
N GLU A 204 7.56 -14.01 -5.55
CA GLU A 204 8.16 -14.67 -6.70
C GLU A 204 7.41 -14.30 -7.99
N ASN A 205 6.07 -14.39 -8.00
CA ASN A 205 5.31 -14.03 -9.18
C ASN A 205 5.45 -12.54 -9.50
N LEU A 206 5.15 -11.66 -8.55
CA LEU A 206 5.18 -10.21 -8.79
C LEU A 206 6.56 -9.71 -9.24
N THR A 207 7.66 -10.23 -8.68
CA THR A 207 9.01 -9.87 -9.09
C THR A 207 9.40 -10.37 -10.49
N SER A 208 8.77 -11.45 -10.94
CA SER A 208 9.04 -12.06 -12.25
C SER A 208 8.35 -11.33 -13.42
N LEU A 209 7.36 -10.49 -13.15
CA LEU A 209 6.58 -9.77 -14.16
C LEU A 209 7.38 -8.63 -14.80
N GLU A 210 7.27 -8.49 -16.13
CA GLU A 210 8.01 -7.47 -16.89
C GLU A 210 7.70 -6.03 -16.45
N VAL A 211 6.43 -5.73 -16.13
CA VAL A 211 6.03 -4.42 -15.59
C VAL A 211 6.78 -4.08 -14.30
N ASN A 212 7.12 -5.08 -13.49
CA ASN A 212 7.82 -4.88 -12.22
C ASN A 212 9.34 -4.88 -12.37
N LYS A 213 9.89 -5.49 -13.42
CA LYS A 213 11.33 -5.44 -13.71
C LYS A 213 11.76 -4.11 -14.34
N THR A 214 10.96 -3.59 -15.27
CA THR A 214 11.34 -2.47 -16.14
C THR A 214 10.49 -1.22 -15.98
N GLY A 215 9.27 -1.36 -15.45
CA GLY A 215 8.35 -0.24 -15.28
C GLY A 215 8.77 0.71 -14.16
N VAL A 216 8.12 1.87 -14.15
CA VAL A 216 8.30 2.91 -13.14
C VAL A 216 6.95 3.32 -12.56
N HIS A 217 6.95 3.79 -11.32
CA HIS A 217 5.81 4.42 -10.68
C HIS A 217 6.14 5.88 -10.36
N ARG A 218 5.24 6.79 -10.73
CA ARG A 218 5.43 8.24 -10.58
C ARG A 218 4.58 8.79 -9.42
N PHE A 219 5.24 9.08 -8.30
CA PHE A 219 4.61 9.71 -7.12
C PHE A 219 4.50 11.23 -7.24
N SER A 220 5.38 11.89 -7.99
CA SER A 220 5.24 13.29 -8.41
C SER A 220 6.07 13.49 -9.70
N PRO A 221 6.03 14.66 -10.36
CA PRO A 221 6.96 14.94 -11.45
C PRO A 221 8.44 14.73 -11.07
N GLU A 222 8.79 14.98 -9.81
CA GLU A 222 10.14 14.87 -9.24
C GLU A 222 10.44 13.49 -8.67
N ILE A 223 9.42 12.76 -8.20
CA ILE A 223 9.59 11.45 -7.55
C ILE A 223 9.11 10.33 -8.48
N VAL A 224 10.07 9.73 -9.17
CA VAL A 224 9.89 8.54 -10.01
C VAL A 224 10.69 7.37 -9.42
N VAL A 225 10.02 6.24 -9.21
CA VAL A 225 10.62 5.05 -8.58
C VAL A 225 10.53 3.89 -9.56
N ASN A 226 11.63 3.14 -9.76
CA ASN A 226 11.56 1.92 -10.56
C ASN A 226 10.73 0.87 -9.82
N ASN A 227 9.85 0.16 -10.51
CA ASN A 227 8.98 -0.82 -9.86
C ASN A 227 9.79 -1.91 -9.15
N ARG A 228 10.95 -2.29 -9.70
CA ARG A 228 11.87 -3.28 -9.09
C ARG A 228 12.34 -2.87 -7.69
N ASP A 229 12.33 -1.58 -7.38
CA ASP A 229 12.81 -1.06 -6.09
C ASP A 229 11.78 -1.26 -4.96
N PHE A 230 10.53 -1.62 -5.28
CA PHE A 230 9.54 -2.04 -4.30
C PHE A 230 9.74 -3.48 -3.83
N PHE A 231 10.50 -4.30 -4.57
CA PHE A 231 10.67 -5.71 -4.30
C PHE A 231 12.06 -6.02 -3.76
N ARG A 232 12.13 -6.43 -2.49
CA ARG A 232 13.37 -6.84 -1.84
C ARG A 232 13.07 -8.00 -0.88
N LYS A 233 13.89 -9.05 -0.92
CA LYS A 233 13.86 -10.10 0.11
C LYS A 233 14.49 -9.56 1.40
N ALA A 234 13.93 -9.94 2.55
CA ALA A 234 14.63 -9.79 3.82
C ALA A 234 15.84 -10.73 3.78
N THR A 235 17.02 -10.17 3.53
CA THR A 235 18.31 -10.83 3.75
C THR A 235 18.79 -10.49 5.14
#